data_AF-A0A3A9W907-F1
#
_entry.id   AF-A0A3A9W907-F1
#
_cell.length_a   1.000
_cell.length_b   1.000
_cell.length_c   1.000
_cell.angle_alpha   90.00
_cell.angle_beta   90.00
_cell.angle_gamma   90.00
#
_symmetry.space_group_name_H-M   'P 1'
#
loop_
_entity.id
_entity.type
_entity.pdbx_description
1 polymer ?
#
loop_
_entity_poly.entity_id
_entity_poly.type
_entity_poly.pdbx_seq_one_letter_code
_entity_poly.pdbx_strand_id
1 'polypeptide(L)'
;MQETILSVCLGIGLAASVGFRVFLPLLAVSLAGHYGVIPLNSSWEWVGSNVALIVLSIATVVEILAYYIPWFDNLLDTIAIPLAAIAGTAVMVSTVVDLSPAVTWALAIIAGGGTATTVKSTMGASRLTSTATTGGLANPVIATVETGTASVMSLVSIFIAPLAIILVILIFFGLRKVYKKLFRRSS
;
A
#
# COMPACT_ATOMS: atom_id res chain seq x y z
N MET A 1 1.18 -22.33 8.53
CA MET A 1 1.28 -21.28 9.58
C MET A 1 2.34 -20.23 9.25
N GLN A 2 3.57 -20.62 8.91
CA GLN A 2 4.62 -19.67 8.46
C GLN A 2 4.23 -18.94 7.16
N GLU A 3 3.64 -19.65 6.19
CA GLU A 3 3.17 -19.06 4.92
C GLU A 3 2.00 -18.08 5.12
N THR A 4 1.08 -18.38 6.02
CA THR A 4 -0.06 -17.51 6.36
C THR A 4 0.42 -16.17 6.94
N ILE A 5 1.35 -16.19 7.90
CA ILE A 5 1.90 -14.96 8.50
C ILE A 5 2.60 -14.12 7.42
N LEU A 6 3.34 -14.77 6.53
CA LEU A 6 4.02 -14.14 5.41
C LEU A 6 3.05 -13.44 4.46
N SER A 7 1.97 -14.15 4.09
CA SER A 7 0.93 -13.63 3.18
C SER A 7 0.18 -12.43 3.75
N VAL A 8 -0.09 -12.43 5.07
CA VAL A 8 -0.74 -11.33 5.78
C VAL A 8 0.17 -10.11 5.79
N CYS A 9 1.45 -10.28 6.07
CA CYS A 9 2.38 -9.17 6.11
C CYS A 9 2.69 -8.60 4.73
N LEU A 10 2.82 -9.46 3.72
CA LEU A 10 2.90 -9.06 2.31
C LEU A 10 1.67 -8.23 1.92
N GLY A 11 0.47 -8.71 2.28
CA GLY A 11 -0.78 -7.99 1.99
C GLY A 11 -0.88 -6.63 2.69
N ILE A 12 -0.43 -6.52 3.94
CA ILE A 12 -0.38 -5.23 4.67
C ILE A 12 0.63 -4.28 4.04
N GLY A 13 1.82 -4.75 3.67
CA GLY A 13 2.85 -3.93 3.04
C GLY A 13 2.40 -3.38 1.69
N LEU A 14 1.75 -4.21 0.88
CA LEU A 14 1.15 -3.81 -0.38
C LEU A 14 -0.05 -2.86 -0.17
N ALA A 15 -0.88 -3.09 0.84
CA ALA A 15 -2.00 -2.20 1.16
C ALA A 15 -1.52 -0.81 1.63
N ALA A 16 -0.44 -0.75 2.41
CA ALA A 16 0.18 0.54 2.73
C ALA A 16 0.73 1.24 1.47
N SER A 17 1.32 0.47 0.54
CA SER A 17 1.74 0.99 -0.76
C SER A 17 0.58 1.57 -1.56
N VAL A 18 -0.61 0.94 -1.51
CA VAL A 18 -1.85 1.42 -2.17
C VAL A 18 -2.22 2.85 -1.74
N GLY A 19 -1.91 3.19 -0.50
CA GLY A 19 -2.17 4.54 0.01
C GLY A 19 -1.33 5.64 -0.64
N PHE A 20 -0.15 5.32 -1.18
CA PHE A 20 0.64 6.27 -1.97
C PHE A 20 0.11 6.35 -3.40
N ARG A 21 -0.12 5.19 -4.03
CA ARG A 21 -0.66 5.04 -5.38
C ARG A 21 -1.59 3.86 -5.42
N VAL A 22 -2.81 4.04 -5.90
CA VAL A 22 -3.87 3.04 -5.86
C VAL A 22 -3.56 1.88 -6.80
N PHE A 23 -3.18 2.18 -8.04
CA PHE A 23 -3.10 1.17 -9.10
C PHE A 23 -1.70 0.55 -9.21
N LEU A 24 -0.65 1.30 -8.89
CA LEU A 24 0.73 0.82 -8.99
C LEU A 24 0.99 -0.47 -8.18
N PRO A 25 0.55 -0.60 -6.91
CA PRO A 25 0.73 -1.81 -6.12
C PRO A 25 -0.16 -2.95 -6.60
N LEU A 26 -1.38 -2.65 -7.09
CA LEU A 26 -2.23 -3.65 -7.72
C LEU A 26 -1.57 -4.23 -8.98
N LEU A 27 -0.94 -3.39 -9.80
CA LEU A 27 -0.14 -3.85 -10.93
C LEU A 27 1.03 -4.73 -10.47
N ALA A 28 1.71 -4.36 -9.39
CA ALA A 28 2.78 -5.16 -8.82
C ALA A 28 2.28 -6.55 -8.35
N VAL A 29 1.12 -6.62 -7.70
CA VAL A 29 0.46 -7.88 -7.33
C VAL A 29 0.10 -8.69 -8.57
N SER A 30 -0.49 -8.05 -9.58
CA SER A 30 -0.87 -8.68 -10.84
C SER A 30 0.35 -9.28 -11.55
N LEU A 31 1.46 -8.56 -11.64
CA LEU A 31 2.73 -9.04 -12.20
C LEU A 31 3.30 -10.20 -11.37
N ALA A 32 3.36 -10.05 -10.05
CA ALA A 32 3.91 -11.07 -9.18
C ALA A 32 3.08 -12.36 -9.23
N GLY A 33 1.76 -12.25 -9.28
CA GLY A 33 0.85 -13.38 -9.46
C GLY A 33 0.96 -14.02 -10.85
N HIS A 34 1.08 -13.21 -11.90
CA HIS A 34 1.22 -13.69 -13.28
C HIS A 34 2.49 -14.53 -13.48
N TYR A 35 3.61 -14.11 -12.90
CA TYR A 35 4.89 -14.83 -12.98
C TYR A 35 5.07 -15.89 -11.87
N GLY A 36 4.05 -16.11 -11.03
CA GLY A 36 4.11 -17.09 -9.94
C GLY A 36 5.12 -16.76 -8.83
N VAL A 37 5.48 -15.48 -8.66
CA VAL A 37 6.40 -15.00 -7.61
C VAL A 37 5.73 -15.05 -6.24
N ILE A 38 4.42 -14.79 -6.18
CA ILE A 38 3.62 -14.85 -4.95
C ILE A 38 2.42 -15.77 -5.14
N PRO A 39 2.01 -16.52 -4.10
CA PRO A 39 0.77 -17.26 -4.15
C PRO A 39 -0.41 -16.27 -4.12
N LEU A 40 -1.34 -16.43 -5.07
CA LEU A 40 -2.62 -15.75 -5.05
C LEU A 40 -3.68 -16.65 -4.40
N ASN A 41 -4.67 -16.02 -3.76
CA ASN A 41 -5.87 -16.73 -3.34
C ASN A 41 -6.57 -17.34 -4.56
N SER A 42 -7.06 -18.59 -4.45
CA SER A 42 -7.69 -19.31 -5.56
C SER A 42 -8.88 -18.56 -6.18
N SER A 43 -9.63 -17.79 -5.38
CA SER A 43 -10.74 -16.96 -5.88
C SER A 43 -10.28 -15.68 -6.59
N TRP A 44 -8.99 -15.34 -6.50
CA TRP A 44 -8.39 -14.09 -7.00
C TRP A 44 -7.26 -14.32 -8.04
N GLU A 45 -7.09 -15.54 -8.54
CA GLU A 45 -6.11 -15.85 -9.60
C GLU A 45 -6.30 -14.99 -10.86
N TRP A 46 -7.52 -14.54 -11.12
CA TRP A 46 -7.85 -13.65 -12.23
C TRP A 46 -7.05 -12.33 -12.20
N VAL A 47 -6.59 -11.88 -11.02
CA VAL A 47 -5.72 -10.70 -10.88
C VAL A 47 -4.39 -10.91 -11.58
N GLY A 48 -3.89 -12.14 -11.69
CA GLY A 48 -2.70 -12.49 -12.46
C GLY A 48 -2.94 -12.69 -13.96
N SER A 49 -4.13 -12.42 -14.48
CA SER A 49 -4.43 -12.61 -15.91
C SER A 49 -3.81 -11.51 -16.80
N ASN A 50 -3.56 -11.83 -18.07
CA ASN A 50 -3.08 -10.86 -19.07
C ASN A 50 -3.99 -9.63 -19.19
N VAL A 51 -5.31 -9.83 -19.03
CA VAL A 51 -6.29 -8.74 -19.09
C VAL A 51 -6.14 -7.82 -17.89
N ALA A 52 -6.04 -8.37 -16.67
CA ALA A 52 -5.82 -7.60 -15.46
C ALA A 52 -4.51 -6.80 -15.54
N LEU A 53 -3.44 -7.41 -16.04
CA LEU A 53 -2.14 -6.75 -16.26
C LEU A 53 -2.25 -5.53 -17.17
N ILE A 54 -2.90 -5.67 -18.33
CA ILE A 54 -3.04 -4.57 -19.30
C ILE A 54 -3.86 -3.44 -18.68
N VAL A 55 -5.01 -3.77 -18.07
CA VAL A 55 -5.90 -2.77 -17.46
C VAL A 55 -5.19 -2.02 -16.32
N LEU A 56 -4.51 -2.75 -15.42
CA LEU A 56 -3.79 -2.15 -14.30
C LEU A 56 -2.56 -1.35 -14.75
N SER A 57 -1.91 -1.75 -15.85
CA SER A 57 -0.81 -0.99 -16.47
C SER A 57 -1.31 0.36 -16.98
N ILE A 58 -2.40 0.36 -17.74
CA ILE A 58 -3.01 1.59 -18.24
C ILE A 58 -3.48 2.47 -17.06
N ALA A 59 -4.16 1.88 -16.08
CA ALA A 59 -4.63 2.61 -14.91
C ALA A 59 -3.48 3.24 -14.10
N THR A 60 -2.34 2.54 -13.98
CA THR A 60 -1.14 3.07 -13.31
C THR A 60 -0.54 4.24 -14.07
N VAL A 61 -0.42 4.15 -15.40
CA VAL A 61 0.10 5.25 -16.22
C VAL A 61 -0.81 6.47 -16.10
N VAL A 62 -2.12 6.28 -16.23
CA VAL A 62 -3.11 7.36 -16.07
C VAL A 62 -3.02 7.97 -14.68
N GLU A 63 -2.95 7.16 -13.62
CA GLU A 63 -2.78 7.64 -12.25
C GLU A 63 -1.51 8.47 -12.07
N ILE A 64 -0.36 8.03 -12.59
CA ILE A 64 0.87 8.79 -12.46
C ILE A 64 0.71 10.15 -13.15
N LEU A 65 0.25 10.18 -14.41
CA LEU A 65 0.09 11.41 -15.17
C LEU A 65 -0.92 12.37 -14.53
N ALA A 66 -2.03 11.84 -14.01
CA ALA A 66 -3.11 12.63 -13.44
C ALA A 66 -2.67 13.44 -12.20
N TYR A 67 -1.81 12.88 -11.34
CA TYR A 67 -1.32 13.56 -10.15
C TYR A 67 -0.17 14.55 -10.40
N TYR A 68 0.35 14.65 -11.63
CA TYR A 68 1.32 15.69 -11.99
C TYR A 68 0.65 17.03 -12.31
N ILE A 69 -0.67 17.04 -12.53
CA ILE A 69 -1.42 18.26 -12.83
C ILE A 69 -1.80 18.93 -11.50
N PRO A 70 -1.24 20.11 -11.17
CA PRO A 70 -1.61 20.84 -9.95
C PRO A 70 -3.10 21.18 -9.96
N TRP A 71 -3.72 21.24 -8.78
CA TRP A 71 -5.16 21.46 -8.55
C TRP A 71 -6.05 20.26 -8.91
N PHE A 72 -5.78 19.59 -10.04
CA PHE A 72 -6.52 18.39 -10.43
C PHE A 72 -6.25 17.22 -9.47
N ASP A 73 -5.02 17.13 -8.97
CA ASP A 73 -4.60 16.18 -7.94
C ASP A 73 -5.46 16.20 -6.65
N ASN A 74 -5.84 17.37 -6.17
CA ASN A 74 -6.72 17.51 -5.00
C ASN A 74 -8.15 17.05 -5.29
N LEU A 75 -8.65 17.26 -6.51
CA LEU A 75 -9.95 16.74 -6.92
C LEU A 75 -9.91 15.20 -6.98
N LEU A 76 -8.84 14.64 -7.55
CA LEU A 76 -8.64 13.20 -7.62
C LEU A 76 -8.64 12.54 -6.24
N ASP A 77 -8.10 13.21 -5.21
CA ASP A 77 -8.08 12.67 -3.85
C ASP A 77 -9.47 12.37 -3.28
N THR A 78 -10.49 13.12 -3.69
CA THR A 78 -11.89 12.89 -3.27
C THR A 78 -12.37 11.49 -3.67
N ILE A 79 -11.93 11.00 -4.83
CA ILE A 79 -12.28 9.68 -5.37
C ILE A 79 -11.23 8.65 -4.98
N ALA A 80 -9.96 9.05 -4.90
CA ALA A 80 -8.86 8.14 -4.66
C ALA A 80 -8.79 7.65 -3.22
N ILE A 81 -9.27 8.41 -2.23
CA ILE A 81 -9.35 7.95 -0.83
C ILE A 81 -10.30 6.74 -0.68
N PRO A 82 -11.58 6.81 -1.09
CA PRO A 82 -12.46 5.63 -1.01
C PRO A 82 -11.98 4.51 -1.93
N LEU A 83 -11.39 4.84 -3.08
CA LEU A 83 -10.81 3.84 -3.98
C LEU A 83 -9.60 3.13 -3.35
N ALA A 84 -8.75 3.84 -2.60
CA ALA A 84 -7.64 3.25 -1.86
C ALA A 84 -8.14 2.27 -0.80
N ALA A 85 -9.26 2.55 -0.14
CA ALA A 85 -9.89 1.61 0.80
C ALA A 85 -10.25 0.29 0.11
N ILE A 86 -10.89 0.37 -1.06
CA ILE A 86 -11.31 -0.79 -1.85
C ILE A 86 -10.08 -1.54 -2.38
N ALA A 87 -9.12 -0.83 -2.96
CA ALA A 87 -7.91 -1.41 -3.51
C ALA A 87 -7.04 -2.08 -2.43
N GLY A 88 -6.87 -1.44 -1.27
CA GLY A 88 -6.12 -2.01 -0.14
C GLY A 88 -6.80 -3.27 0.41
N THR A 89 -8.13 -3.27 0.45
CA THR A 89 -8.91 -4.48 0.79
C THR A 89 -8.68 -5.57 -0.26
N ALA A 90 -8.81 -5.26 -1.55
CA ALA A 90 -8.65 -6.21 -2.65
C ALA A 90 -7.25 -6.83 -2.68
N VAL A 91 -6.19 -6.01 -2.50
CA VAL A 91 -4.81 -6.50 -2.36
C VAL A 91 -4.73 -7.52 -1.23
N MET A 92 -5.22 -7.19 -0.04
CA MET A 92 -5.14 -8.08 1.12
C MET A 92 -5.92 -9.39 0.90
N VAL A 93 -7.13 -9.34 0.32
CA VAL A 93 -7.88 -10.57 -0.01
C VAL A 93 -7.14 -11.41 -1.05
N SER A 94 -6.53 -10.77 -2.06
CA SER A 94 -5.85 -11.47 -3.16
C SER A 94 -4.58 -12.18 -2.71
N THR A 95 -3.90 -11.69 -1.67
CA THR A 95 -2.62 -12.23 -1.22
C THR A 95 -2.73 -13.16 -0.02
N VAL A 96 -3.74 -12.98 0.83
CA VAL A 96 -3.91 -13.81 2.04
C VAL A 96 -4.45 -15.19 1.69
N VAL A 97 -3.72 -16.22 2.11
CA VAL A 97 -4.03 -17.63 1.88
C VAL A 97 -4.27 -18.38 3.19
N ASP A 98 -4.99 -19.51 3.12
CA ASP A 98 -5.22 -20.45 4.22
C ASP A 98 -5.93 -19.89 5.48
N LEU A 99 -6.73 -18.82 5.32
CA LEU A 99 -7.60 -18.30 6.38
C LEU A 99 -9.08 -18.54 6.06
N SER A 100 -9.90 -18.64 7.11
CA SER A 100 -11.34 -18.71 6.92
C SER A 100 -11.85 -17.41 6.28
N PRO A 101 -12.89 -17.47 5.42
CA PRO A 101 -13.39 -16.29 4.71
C PRO A 101 -13.71 -15.11 5.62
N ALA A 102 -14.29 -15.36 6.79
CA ALA A 102 -14.62 -14.32 7.77
C ALA A 102 -13.37 -13.59 8.29
N VAL A 103 -12.29 -14.31 8.56
CA VAL A 103 -11.02 -13.72 9.03
C VAL A 103 -10.33 -12.98 7.89
N THR A 104 -10.33 -13.54 6.67
CA THR A 104 -9.76 -12.89 5.48
C THR A 104 -10.43 -11.54 5.22
N TRP A 105 -11.75 -11.48 5.22
CA TRP A 105 -12.48 -10.22 5.01
C TRP A 105 -12.29 -9.22 6.15
N ALA A 106 -12.30 -9.68 7.40
CA ALA A 106 -12.02 -8.81 8.55
C ALA A 106 -10.62 -8.18 8.46
N LEU A 107 -9.59 -8.99 8.18
CA LEU A 107 -8.23 -8.51 7.98
C LEU A 107 -8.12 -7.62 6.75
N ALA A 108 -8.78 -7.96 5.65
CA ALA A 108 -8.74 -7.17 4.43
C ALA A 108 -9.34 -5.79 4.62
N ILE A 109 -10.49 -5.67 5.29
CA ILE A 109 -11.13 -4.38 5.53
C ILE A 109 -10.30 -3.54 6.51
N ILE A 110 -9.88 -4.15 7.63
CA ILE A 110 -9.21 -3.41 8.72
C ILE A 110 -7.75 -3.13 8.36
N ALA A 111 -6.98 -4.17 8.06
CA ALA A 111 -5.54 -4.06 7.83
C ALA A 111 -5.22 -3.69 6.38
N GLY A 112 -6.02 -4.12 5.41
CA GLY A 112 -5.87 -3.71 4.01
C GLY A 112 -6.44 -2.32 3.76
N GLY A 113 -7.77 -2.23 3.71
CA GLY A 113 -8.49 -1.00 3.41
C GLY A 113 -8.21 0.14 4.40
N GLY A 114 -8.17 -0.16 5.69
CA GLY A 114 -7.84 0.82 6.73
C GLY A 114 -6.45 1.44 6.52
N THR A 115 -5.41 0.62 6.36
CA THR A 115 -4.04 1.11 6.15
C THR A 115 -3.93 1.94 4.87
N ALA A 116 -4.49 1.47 3.76
CA ALA A 116 -4.48 2.20 2.49
C ALA A 116 -5.17 3.56 2.59
N THR A 117 -6.34 3.61 3.25
CA THR A 117 -7.11 4.84 3.45
C THR A 117 -6.36 5.83 4.32
N THR A 118 -5.75 5.38 5.42
CA THR A 118 -4.99 6.25 6.33
C THR A 118 -3.78 6.87 5.64
N VAL A 119 -3.03 6.07 4.86
CA VAL A 119 -1.88 6.59 4.11
C VAL A 119 -2.36 7.56 3.03
N LYS A 120 -3.41 7.21 2.26
CA LYS A 120 -3.93 8.07 1.19
C LYS A 120 -4.48 9.40 1.69
N SER A 121 -5.21 9.39 2.80
CA SER A 121 -5.74 10.61 3.40
C SER A 121 -4.63 11.52 3.91
N THR A 122 -3.57 10.95 4.50
CA THR A 122 -2.38 11.70 4.93
C THR A 122 -1.68 12.37 3.73
N MET A 123 -1.57 11.65 2.63
CA MET A 123 -1.01 12.15 1.38
C MET A 123 -1.86 13.27 0.76
N GLY A 124 -3.18 13.08 0.72
CA GLY A 124 -4.10 14.12 0.26
C GLY A 124 -4.04 15.40 1.12
N ALA A 125 -3.95 15.25 2.44
CA ALA A 125 -3.76 16.40 3.34
C ALA A 125 -2.42 17.12 3.10
N SER A 126 -1.37 16.37 2.75
CA SER A 126 -0.05 16.93 2.41
C SER A 126 -0.11 17.75 1.11
N ARG A 127 -0.78 17.24 0.08
CA ARG A 127 -1.03 17.98 -1.17
C ARG A 127 -1.91 19.21 -0.97
N LEU A 128 -2.96 19.10 -0.16
CA LEU A 128 -3.82 20.24 0.15
C LEU A 128 -3.03 21.35 0.84
N THR A 129 -2.18 20.98 1.80
CA THR A 129 -1.28 21.92 2.50
C THR A 129 -0.27 22.56 1.54
N SER A 130 0.33 21.74 0.66
CA SER A 130 1.24 22.22 -0.39
C SER A 130 0.55 23.18 -1.36
N THR A 131 -0.70 22.91 -1.72
CA THR A 131 -1.51 23.78 -2.59
C THR A 131 -1.80 25.11 -1.90
N ALA A 132 -2.20 25.08 -0.64
CA ALA A 132 -2.48 26.28 0.15
C ALA A 132 -1.24 27.16 0.38
N THR A 133 -0.04 26.56 0.49
CA THR A 133 1.21 27.27 0.83
C THR A 133 2.05 27.66 -0.39
N THR A 134 2.00 26.89 -1.47
CA THR A 134 2.85 27.08 -2.67
C THR A 134 2.06 27.32 -3.96
N GLY A 135 0.72 27.36 -3.90
CA GLY A 135 -0.14 27.44 -5.09
C GLY A 135 -0.14 26.15 -5.93
N GLY A 136 0.31 25.04 -5.35
CA GLY A 136 0.33 23.72 -5.99
C GLY A 136 1.64 23.40 -6.73
N LEU A 137 2.61 24.31 -6.74
CA LEU A 137 3.89 24.13 -7.45
C LEU A 137 4.76 23.00 -6.87
N ALA A 138 4.61 22.69 -5.57
CA ALA A 138 5.32 21.59 -4.93
C ALA A 138 4.60 20.22 -5.10
N ASN A 139 3.36 20.19 -5.60
CA ASN A 139 2.58 18.95 -5.71
C ASN A 139 3.19 17.92 -6.68
N PRO A 140 3.75 18.29 -7.84
CA PRO A 140 4.41 17.32 -8.73
C PRO A 140 5.62 16.64 -8.08
N VAL A 141 6.35 17.36 -7.20
CA VAL A 141 7.47 16.78 -6.43
C VAL A 141 6.94 15.76 -5.43
N ILE A 142 5.88 16.09 -4.69
CA ILE A 142 5.20 15.16 -3.78
C ILE A 142 4.72 13.93 -4.55
N ALA A 143 4.04 14.13 -5.69
CA ALA A 143 3.54 13.06 -6.55
C ALA A 143 4.65 12.11 -7.04
N THR A 144 5.85 12.64 -7.28
CA THR A 144 7.03 11.85 -7.65
C THR A 144 7.52 11.01 -6.48
N VAL A 145 7.63 11.60 -5.30
CA VAL A 145 8.04 10.91 -4.06
C VAL A 145 7.05 9.79 -3.72
N GLU A 146 5.75 10.01 -3.89
CA GLU A 146 4.73 9.00 -3.66
C GLU A 146 4.82 7.84 -4.65
N THR A 147 5.01 8.13 -5.94
CA THR A 147 5.22 7.08 -6.95
C THR A 147 6.47 6.26 -6.65
N GLY A 148 7.57 6.92 -6.28
CA GLY A 148 8.80 6.25 -5.87
C GLY A 148 8.59 5.38 -4.62
N THR A 149 7.92 5.92 -3.61
CA THR A 149 7.62 5.21 -2.36
C THR A 149 6.72 4.01 -2.60
N ALA A 150 5.65 4.16 -3.40
CA ALA A 150 4.78 3.06 -3.79
C ALA A 150 5.56 1.96 -4.54
N SER A 151 6.42 2.34 -5.47
CA SER A 151 7.24 1.39 -6.23
C SER A 151 8.17 0.59 -5.32
N VAL A 152 8.94 1.30 -4.48
CA VAL A 152 9.88 0.67 -3.54
C VAL A 152 9.12 -0.19 -2.54
N MET A 153 8.04 0.30 -1.95
CA MET A 153 7.28 -0.42 -0.94
C MET A 153 6.60 -1.66 -1.50
N SER A 154 6.08 -1.61 -2.73
CA SER A 154 5.53 -2.79 -3.42
C SER A 154 6.61 -3.82 -3.70
N LEU A 155 7.76 -3.41 -4.23
CA LEU A 155 8.89 -4.32 -4.49
C LEU A 155 9.42 -4.94 -3.19
N VAL A 156 9.62 -4.12 -2.15
CA VAL A 156 10.01 -4.59 -0.82
C VAL A 156 8.97 -5.55 -0.28
N SER A 157 7.67 -5.29 -0.46
CA SER A 157 6.63 -6.20 0.04
C SER A 157 6.58 -7.52 -0.73
N ILE A 158 6.88 -7.52 -2.03
CA ILE A 158 6.90 -8.75 -2.84
C ILE A 158 8.16 -9.57 -2.58
N PHE A 159 9.34 -8.93 -2.57
CA PHE A 159 10.63 -9.62 -2.51
C PHE A 159 11.22 -9.71 -1.09
N ILE A 160 10.89 -8.77 -0.21
CA ILE A 160 11.56 -8.57 1.09
C ILE A 160 10.57 -8.67 2.26
N ALA A 161 9.24 -8.69 2.08
CA ALA A 161 8.28 -8.86 3.19
C ALA A 161 8.63 -10.01 4.15
N PRO A 162 9.17 -11.17 3.70
CA PRO A 162 9.69 -12.20 4.62
C PRO A 162 10.76 -11.71 5.60
N LEU A 163 11.65 -10.83 5.17
CA LEU A 163 12.78 -10.31 5.94
C LEU A 163 12.43 -9.00 6.67
N ALA A 164 11.55 -8.18 6.09
CA ALA A 164 11.18 -6.87 6.62
C ALA A 164 10.41 -6.96 7.94
N ILE A 165 9.55 -7.98 8.13
CA ILE A 165 8.82 -8.19 9.40
C ILE A 165 9.79 -8.42 10.55
N ILE A 166 10.82 -9.22 10.32
CA ILE A 166 11.86 -9.47 11.32
C ILE A 166 12.54 -8.16 11.71
N LEU A 167 12.83 -7.31 10.72
CA LEU A 167 13.45 -6.00 10.93
C LEU A 167 12.52 -5.01 11.67
N VAL A 168 11.24 -4.93 11.29
CA VAL A 168 10.24 -4.06 11.92
C VAL A 168 9.96 -4.49 13.36
N ILE A 169 9.88 -5.80 13.62
CA ILE A 169 9.77 -6.35 14.97
C ILE A 169 11.00 -5.93 15.79
N LEU A 170 12.22 -6.11 15.25
CA LEU A 170 13.46 -5.72 15.93
C LEU A 170 13.53 -4.21 16.21
N ILE A 171 13.11 -3.36 15.27
CA ILE A 171 13.07 -1.89 15.44
C ILE A 171 12.01 -1.50 16.47
N PHE A 172 10.82 -2.09 16.44
CA PHE A 172 9.78 -1.83 17.43
C PHE A 172 10.22 -2.21 18.85
N PHE A 173 10.84 -3.39 19.01
CA PHE A 173 11.44 -3.78 20.29
C PHE A 173 12.61 -2.87 20.70
N GLY A 174 13.44 -2.44 19.74
CA GLY A 174 14.52 -1.48 19.96
C GLY A 174 14.02 -0.13 20.46
N LEU A 175 13.04 0.46 19.76
CA LEU A 175 12.40 1.72 20.12
C LEU A 175 11.70 1.63 21.49
N ARG A 176 11.00 0.52 21.77
CA ARG A 176 10.37 0.31 23.08
C ARG A 176 11.40 0.18 24.21
N LYS A 177 12.55 -0.44 23.95
CA LYS A 177 13.65 -0.58 24.92
C LYS A 177 14.35 0.75 25.16
N VAL A 178 14.55 1.57 24.11
CA VAL A 178 15.09 2.93 24.19
C VAL A 178 14.13 3.86 24.92
N TYR A 179 12.84 3.83 24.57
CA TYR A 179 11.79 4.59 25.24
C TYR A 179 11.70 4.24 26.74
N LYS A 180 11.68 2.95 27.10
CA LYS A 180 11.73 2.52 28.51
C LYS A 180 13.03 2.90 29.21
N LYS A 181 14.16 3.03 28.51
CA LYS A 181 15.45 3.41 29.10
C LYS A 181 15.54 4.92 29.32
N LEU A 182 14.92 5.72 28.45
CA LEU A 182 14.88 7.18 28.54
C LEU A 182 13.84 7.69 29.54
N PHE A 183 12.65 7.10 29.60
CA PHE A 183 11.55 7.55 30.49
C PHE A 183 11.51 6.89 31.87
N ARG A 184 12.50 6.04 32.22
CA ARG A 184 12.59 5.38 33.54
C ARG A 184 13.68 5.99 34.45
N ARG A 185 14.25 7.14 34.05
CA ARG A 185 15.15 7.97 34.87
C ARG A 185 14.48 9.30 35.21
N SER A 186 13.36 9.22 35.93
CA SER A 186 12.81 10.34 36.68
C SER A 186 11.99 9.76 37.83
N SER A 187 12.70 9.23 38.82
CA SER A 187 12.19 9.05 40.18
C SER A 187 13.28 9.41 41.16
#